data_AF-A0A7C1AQM1-F1
#
_entry.id   AF-A0A7C1AQM1-F1
#
_cell.length_a   1.000
_cell.length_b   1.000
_cell.length_c   1.000
_cell.angle_alpha   90.00
_cell.angle_beta   90.00
_cell.angle_gamma   90.00
#
_symmetry.space_group_name_H-M   'P 1'
#
loop_
_entity.id
_entity.type
_entity.pdbx_description
1 polymer ?
#
loop_
_entity_poly.entity_id
_entity_poly.type
_entity_poly.pdbx_seq_one_letter_code
_entity_poly.pdbx_strand_id
1 'polypeptide(L)'
;MKRHFKKICPFSAAVFFSLLLFFSPGASMAATLNVTTATDTDCTDGTCDFTSALAFAAGNNDNDVINVQAGTYNITATLTYQTDNGDNGHTLTIQGAGSGGTILDGGSAVQIMNINTDTDETVVTPAVM
;
A
#
# COMPACT_ATOMS: atom_id res chain seq x y z
N MET A 1 16.23 68.28 6.36
CA MET A 1 14.95 67.54 6.49
C MET A 1 14.36 67.38 5.09
N LYS A 2 14.51 66.21 4.46
CA LYS A 2 13.79 65.78 3.24
C LYS A 2 13.93 64.27 3.13
N ARG A 3 12.90 63.54 3.56
CA ARG A 3 12.79 62.08 3.42
C ARG A 3 12.36 61.80 1.98
N HIS A 4 13.18 61.11 1.20
CA HIS A 4 12.79 60.62 -0.12
C HIS A 4 12.47 59.13 -0.04
N PHE A 5 11.19 58.83 0.08
CA PHE A 5 10.61 57.52 -0.18
C PHE A 5 10.71 57.22 -1.69
N LYS A 6 11.37 56.13 -2.08
CA LYS A 6 11.20 55.58 -3.44
C LYS A 6 11.29 54.04 -3.43
N LYS A 7 10.09 53.45 -3.41
CA LYS A 7 9.61 52.24 -4.11
C LYS A 7 10.57 51.05 -4.17
N ILE A 8 10.31 50.09 -3.29
CA ILE A 8 10.68 48.69 -3.47
C ILE A 8 10.02 48.21 -4.78
N CYS A 9 10.82 47.80 -5.76
CA CYS A 9 10.34 47.13 -6.98
C CYS A 9 9.99 45.67 -6.63
N PRO A 10 8.74 45.23 -6.80
CA PRO A 10 8.37 43.83 -6.64
C PRO A 10 8.66 43.10 -7.95
N PHE A 11 9.93 42.88 -8.28
CA PHE A 11 10.30 42.14 -9.48
C PHE A 11 11.21 40.97 -9.10
N SER A 12 10.56 39.85 -8.78
CA SER A 12 11.07 38.47 -8.69
C SER A 12 10.53 37.74 -7.47
N ALA A 13 9.20 37.73 -7.30
CA ALA A 13 8.53 36.75 -6.44
C ALA A 13 8.05 35.52 -7.26
N ALA A 14 8.48 35.37 -8.52
CA ALA A 14 7.90 34.41 -9.46
C ALA A 14 8.85 33.26 -9.88
N VAL A 15 9.97 33.04 -9.18
CA VAL A 15 10.91 31.95 -9.52
C VAL A 15 11.08 30.91 -8.40
N PHE A 16 10.54 31.16 -7.21
CA PHE A 16 10.59 30.20 -6.08
C PHE A 16 9.28 29.41 -5.87
N PHE A 17 8.31 29.53 -6.78
CA PHE A 17 7.03 28.83 -6.73
C PHE A 17 6.80 28.03 -8.01
N SER A 18 7.82 27.28 -8.45
CA SER A 18 7.69 26.40 -9.63
C SER A 18 8.33 25.02 -9.44
N LEU A 19 8.65 24.64 -8.20
CA LEU A 19 9.16 23.30 -7.83
C LEU A 19 8.24 22.56 -6.85
N LEU A 20 6.96 22.94 -6.76
CA LEU A 20 5.99 22.35 -5.81
C LEU A 20 4.73 21.82 -6.50
N LEU A 21 4.80 21.36 -7.76
CA LEU A 21 3.64 20.79 -8.47
C LEU A 21 4.00 19.60 -9.39
N PHE A 22 4.93 18.74 -8.98
CA PHE A 22 5.05 17.38 -9.54
C PHE A 22 5.15 16.35 -8.42
N PHE A 23 4.31 16.47 -7.40
CA PHE A 23 3.96 15.29 -6.61
C PHE A 23 2.81 14.61 -7.36
N SER A 24 3.14 13.95 -8.48
CA SER A 24 2.21 12.98 -9.04
C SER A 24 2.01 11.91 -7.97
N PRO A 25 0.78 11.63 -7.49
CA PRO A 25 0.55 10.38 -6.78
C PRO A 25 1.07 9.28 -7.70
N GLY A 26 2.00 8.48 -7.17
CA GLY A 26 2.78 7.51 -7.93
C GLY A 26 1.86 6.69 -8.84
N ALA A 27 2.29 6.46 -10.08
CA ALA A 27 1.64 5.50 -10.93
C ALA A 27 1.61 4.17 -10.19
N SER A 28 0.39 3.71 -9.85
CA SER A 28 0.16 2.37 -9.34
C SER A 28 0.66 1.38 -10.40
N MET A 29 1.54 0.46 -9.99
CA MET A 29 2.09 -0.58 -10.84
C MET A 29 2.00 -1.90 -10.07
N ALA A 30 1.51 -2.94 -10.75
CA ALA A 30 1.51 -4.32 -10.31
C ALA A 30 2.86 -4.71 -9.69
N ALA A 31 2.87 -5.04 -8.41
CA ALA A 31 4.07 -5.43 -7.69
C ALA A 31 4.24 -6.95 -7.63
N THR A 32 5.50 -7.36 -7.70
CA THR A 32 5.91 -8.73 -7.35
C THR A 32 6.77 -8.64 -6.09
N LEU A 33 6.20 -9.05 -4.96
CA LEU A 33 6.81 -8.97 -3.64
C LEU A 33 7.31 -10.34 -3.20
N ASN A 34 8.52 -10.41 -2.65
CA ASN A 34 9.09 -11.62 -2.10
C ASN A 34 9.00 -11.57 -0.57
N VAL A 35 8.25 -12.50 0.01
CA VAL A 35 8.11 -12.60 1.46
C VAL A 35 9.12 -13.59 2.01
N THR A 36 9.82 -13.18 3.08
CA THR A 36 10.78 -14.02 3.81
C THR A 36 10.40 -14.12 5.28
N THR A 37 11.01 -15.07 6.02
CA THR A 37 10.80 -15.19 7.47
C THR A 37 11.52 -14.12 8.29
N ALA A 38 12.36 -13.30 7.66
CA ALA A 38 13.00 -12.17 8.32
C ALA A 38 11.99 -11.03 8.53
N THR A 39 12.15 -10.28 9.63
CA THR A 39 11.44 -9.02 9.81
C THR A 39 12.02 -8.00 8.85
N ASP A 40 11.16 -7.46 8.00
CA ASP A 40 11.51 -6.47 7.01
C ASP A 40 10.27 -5.64 6.69
N THR A 41 10.23 -4.43 7.25
CA THR A 41 9.06 -3.56 7.17
C THR A 41 9.10 -2.63 5.95
N ASP A 42 10.08 -2.79 5.07
CA ASP A 42 10.31 -1.94 3.91
C ASP A 42 10.27 -2.78 2.63
N CYS A 43 9.19 -2.66 1.84
CA CYS A 43 9.06 -3.38 0.58
C CYS A 43 9.74 -2.67 -0.62
N THR A 44 10.56 -1.64 -0.42
CA THR A 44 11.12 -0.83 -1.53
C THR A 44 12.09 -1.58 -2.44
N ASP A 45 12.72 -2.65 -1.95
CA ASP A 45 13.59 -3.51 -2.76
C ASP A 45 12.85 -4.75 -3.33
N GLY A 46 11.54 -4.83 -3.11
CA GLY A 46 10.69 -5.95 -3.51
C GLY A 46 10.76 -7.15 -2.58
N THR A 47 11.46 -7.07 -1.46
CA THR A 47 11.48 -8.06 -0.39
C THR A 47 10.88 -7.43 0.87
N CYS A 48 10.06 -8.15 1.61
CA CYS A 48 9.60 -7.69 2.91
C CYS A 48 9.02 -8.83 3.75
N ASP A 49 8.62 -8.54 4.98
CA ASP A 49 7.82 -9.47 5.79
C ASP A 49 6.38 -9.57 5.27
N PHE A 50 5.68 -10.61 5.71
CA PHE A 50 4.34 -10.92 5.22
C PHE A 50 3.35 -9.77 5.46
N THR A 51 3.40 -9.15 6.65
CA THR A 51 2.47 -8.08 7.02
C THR A 51 2.66 -6.86 6.12
N SER A 52 3.91 -6.49 5.88
CA SER A 52 4.29 -5.36 5.05
C SER A 52 3.94 -5.59 3.59
N ALA A 53 4.11 -6.82 3.09
CA ALA A 53 3.71 -7.18 1.73
C ALA A 53 2.19 -7.05 1.51
N LEU A 54 1.38 -7.51 2.48
CA LEU A 54 -0.08 -7.34 2.42
C LEU A 54 -0.50 -5.87 2.48
N ALA A 55 0.15 -5.08 3.34
CA ALA A 55 -0.13 -3.64 3.44
C ALA A 55 0.24 -2.88 2.17
N PHE A 56 1.37 -3.23 1.54
CA PHE A 56 1.78 -2.66 0.27
C PHE A 56 0.75 -2.95 -0.83
N ALA A 57 0.36 -4.23 -0.98
CA ALA A 57 -0.59 -4.64 -2.01
C ALA A 57 -1.99 -4.04 -1.79
N ALA A 58 -2.43 -3.97 -0.53
CA ALA A 58 -3.73 -3.36 -0.20
C ALA A 58 -3.80 -1.86 -0.55
N GLY A 59 -2.66 -1.16 -0.46
CA GLY A 59 -2.60 0.29 -0.62
C GLY A 59 -2.27 0.78 -2.03
N ASN A 60 -1.84 -0.09 -2.95
CA ASN A 60 -1.39 0.34 -4.27
C ASN A 60 -2.52 0.32 -5.32
N ASN A 61 -3.64 -0.37 -5.08
CA ASN A 61 -4.74 -0.52 -6.04
C ASN A 61 -4.29 -1.07 -7.42
N ASP A 62 -3.54 -2.17 -7.42
CA ASP A 62 -3.17 -2.92 -8.63
C ASP A 62 -3.25 -4.45 -8.42
N ASN A 63 -2.97 -5.20 -9.48
CA ASN A 63 -2.84 -6.64 -9.43
C ASN A 63 -1.46 -7.03 -8.89
N ASP A 64 -1.40 -7.64 -7.72
CA ASP A 64 -0.14 -7.96 -7.06
C ASP A 64 0.10 -9.47 -6.92
N VAL A 65 1.38 -9.83 -6.88
CA VAL A 65 1.85 -11.17 -6.60
C VAL A 65 2.78 -11.14 -5.39
N ILE A 66 2.42 -11.89 -4.35
CA ILE A 66 3.27 -12.17 -3.19
C ILE A 66 3.84 -13.59 -3.33
N ASN A 67 5.13 -13.67 -3.60
CA ASN A 67 5.92 -14.90 -3.58
C ASN A 67 6.41 -15.18 -2.16
N VAL A 68 5.79 -16.13 -1.47
CA VAL A 68 6.21 -16.52 -0.13
C VAL A 68 7.32 -17.56 -0.24
N GLN A 69 8.52 -17.20 0.19
CA GLN A 69 9.67 -18.11 0.18
C GLN A 69 9.42 -19.33 1.07
N ALA A 70 10.17 -20.40 0.82
CA ALA A 70 10.10 -21.61 1.62
C ALA A 70 10.46 -21.32 3.09
N GLY A 71 9.72 -21.92 4.02
CA GLY A 71 9.93 -21.74 5.45
C GLY A 71 8.65 -21.87 6.26
N THR A 72 8.82 -21.88 7.58
CA THR A 72 7.74 -21.81 8.56
C THR A 72 7.64 -20.39 9.09
N TYR A 73 6.51 -19.75 8.87
CA TYR A 73 6.18 -18.42 9.32
C TYR A 73 5.33 -18.55 10.58
N ASN A 74 5.89 -18.18 11.74
CA ASN A 74 5.17 -18.21 13.00
C ASN A 74 4.24 -17.00 13.09
N ILE A 75 2.95 -17.23 12.86
CA ILE A 75 1.92 -16.18 12.83
C ILE A 75 1.42 -15.94 14.24
N THR A 76 1.94 -14.88 14.87
CA THR A 76 1.59 -14.50 16.26
C THR A 76 0.40 -13.54 16.32
N ALA A 77 0.03 -12.94 15.19
CA ALA A 77 -1.14 -12.09 15.01
C ALA A 77 -1.72 -12.30 13.61
N THR A 78 -3.03 -12.12 13.44
CA THR A 78 -3.73 -12.30 12.16
C THR A 78 -3.11 -11.43 11.06
N LEU A 79 -2.67 -12.05 9.97
CA LEU A 79 -2.25 -11.35 8.76
C LEU A 79 -3.50 -10.76 8.09
N THR A 80 -3.53 -9.44 7.91
CA THR A 80 -4.72 -8.74 7.41
C THR A 80 -4.43 -8.11 6.06
N TYR A 81 -5.25 -8.46 5.07
CA TYR A 81 -5.41 -7.71 3.82
C TYR A 81 -6.76 -7.00 3.87
N GLN A 82 -6.74 -5.67 3.82
CA GLN A 82 -7.93 -4.83 3.87
C GLN A 82 -7.81 -3.71 2.85
N THR A 83 -8.79 -3.58 1.98
CA THR A 83 -8.93 -2.40 1.10
C THR A 83 -10.07 -1.51 1.60
N ASP A 84 -9.90 -0.18 1.55
CA ASP A 84 -10.87 0.76 2.14
C ASP A 84 -12.13 0.98 1.28
N ASN A 85 -12.02 0.79 -0.03
CA ASN A 85 -13.09 1.04 -1.00
C ASN A 85 -13.23 -0.13 -1.98
N GLY A 86 -13.03 -1.34 -1.48
CA GLY A 86 -12.83 -2.53 -2.30
C GLY A 86 -11.52 -2.54 -3.08
N ASP A 87 -11.28 -3.67 -3.75
CA ASP A 87 -10.09 -3.91 -4.56
C ASP A 87 -10.20 -3.32 -5.98
N ASN A 88 -11.29 -2.63 -6.32
CA ASN A 88 -11.56 -2.07 -7.65
C ASN A 88 -11.42 -3.07 -8.82
N GLY A 89 -11.66 -4.36 -8.56
CA GLY A 89 -11.51 -5.43 -9.56
C GLY A 89 -10.07 -5.88 -9.78
N HIS A 90 -9.13 -5.48 -8.92
CA HIS A 90 -7.76 -5.96 -8.91
C HIS A 90 -7.61 -7.26 -8.11
N THR A 91 -6.56 -8.03 -8.42
CA THR A 91 -6.32 -9.33 -7.80
C THR A 91 -5.07 -9.31 -6.92
N LEU A 92 -5.17 -9.87 -5.71
CA LEU A 92 -4.00 -10.30 -4.94
C LEU A 92 -3.75 -11.80 -5.14
N THR A 93 -2.57 -12.16 -5.62
CA THR A 93 -2.10 -13.56 -5.68
C THR A 93 -1.07 -13.82 -4.60
N ILE A 94 -1.30 -14.81 -3.74
CA ILE A 94 -0.31 -15.27 -2.75
C ILE A 94 0.10 -16.69 -3.12
N GLN A 95 1.39 -16.90 -3.37
CA GLN A 95 1.93 -18.18 -3.82
C GLN A 95 3.12 -18.61 -2.98
N GLY A 96 3.03 -19.82 -2.40
CA GLY A 96 4.12 -20.44 -1.65
C GLY A 96 5.12 -21.17 -2.55
N ALA A 97 6.23 -21.61 -1.97
CA ALA A 97 7.33 -22.31 -2.65
C ALA A 97 7.02 -23.77 -3.04
N GLY A 98 5.75 -24.11 -3.25
CA GLY A 98 5.28 -25.46 -3.57
C GLY A 98 4.79 -26.27 -2.36
N SER A 99 4.38 -27.52 -2.62
CA SER A 99 3.75 -28.39 -1.61
C SER A 99 4.68 -28.62 -0.41
N GLY A 100 4.21 -28.24 0.78
CA GLY A 100 4.97 -28.34 2.03
C GLY A 100 6.18 -27.40 2.14
N GLY A 101 6.43 -26.56 1.13
CA GLY A 101 7.56 -25.62 1.12
C GLY A 101 7.31 -24.39 1.97
N THR A 102 6.06 -23.93 2.04
CA THR A 102 5.64 -22.77 2.83
C THR A 102 4.61 -23.19 3.86
N ILE A 103 4.88 -22.92 5.14
CA ILE A 103 3.99 -23.23 6.26
C ILE A 103 3.68 -21.93 6.97
N LEU A 104 2.40 -21.59 7.09
CA LEU A 104 1.93 -20.53 7.97
C LEU A 104 1.43 -21.21 9.25
N ASP A 105 2.10 -20.97 10.36
CA ASP A 105 1.79 -21.63 11.63
C ASP A 105 1.22 -20.64 12.64
N GLY A 106 -0.09 -20.73 12.89
CA GLY A 106 -0.80 -19.93 13.89
C GLY A 106 -0.81 -20.54 15.29
N GLY A 107 -0.03 -21.57 15.57
CA GLY A 107 0.10 -22.18 16.90
C GLY A 107 -1.22 -22.75 17.46
N SER A 108 -2.17 -23.12 16.59
CA SER A 108 -3.53 -23.57 16.92
C SER A 108 -4.47 -22.54 17.58
N ALA A 109 -4.04 -21.29 17.73
CA ALA A 109 -4.82 -20.26 18.43
C ALA A 109 -5.07 -19.00 17.59
N VAL A 110 -4.30 -18.79 16.54
CA VAL A 110 -4.36 -17.58 15.71
C VAL A 110 -5.08 -17.89 14.40
N GLN A 111 -6.08 -17.08 14.06
CA GLN A 111 -6.58 -16.99 12.70
C GLN A 111 -5.42 -16.50 11.82
N ILE A 112 -4.91 -17.34 10.93
CA ILE A 112 -3.70 -17.02 10.16
C ILE A 112 -3.92 -15.79 9.27
N MET A 113 -5.07 -15.72 8.59
CA MET A 113 -5.33 -14.70 7.57
C MET A 113 -6.77 -14.19 7.63
N ASN A 114 -6.91 -12.88 7.48
CA ASN A 114 -8.15 -12.17 7.26
C ASN A 114 -8.03 -11.38 5.94
N ILE A 115 -8.94 -11.63 5.01
CA ILE A 115 -9.02 -10.92 3.73
C ILE A 115 -10.38 -10.22 3.71
N ASN A 116 -10.36 -8.90 3.59
CA ASN A 116 -11.55 -8.09 3.46
C ASN A 116 -11.37 -7.10 2.31
N THR A 117 -12.15 -7.31 1.26
CA THR A 117 -12.19 -6.47 0.05
C THR A 117 -13.52 -5.76 -0.10
N ASP A 118 -14.27 -5.60 1.00
CA ASP A 118 -15.60 -5.03 0.95
C ASP A 118 -15.57 -3.59 0.42
N THR A 119 -16.41 -3.35 -0.57
CA THR A 119 -16.82 -2.00 -0.94
C THR A 119 -17.98 -1.66 -0.04
N ASP A 120 -17.88 -0.65 0.81
CA ASP A 120 -19.07 0.02 1.34
C ASP A 120 -19.81 0.70 0.16
N GLU A 121 -20.44 -0.09 -0.72
CA GLU A 121 -21.36 0.41 -1.73
C GLU A 121 -22.60 0.80 -0.95
N THR A 122 -22.67 2.08 -0.59
CA THR A 122 -23.92 2.65 -0.12
C THR A 122 -24.88 2.54 -1.30
N VAL A 123 -25.72 1.50 -1.31
CA VAL A 123 -26.77 1.34 -2.32
C VAL A 123 -27.73 2.51 -2.12
N VAL A 124 -27.45 3.62 -2.79
CA VAL A 124 -28.38 4.73 -2.96
C VAL A 124 -29.48 4.25 -3.89
N THR A 125 -30.38 3.40 -3.38
CA THR A 125 -31.62 3.10 -4.09
C THR A 125 -32.28 4.43 -4.45
N PRO A 126 -32.48 4.75 -5.74
CA PRO A 126 -33.17 5.98 -6.10
C PRO A 126 -34.53 5.93 -5.43
N ALA A 127 -34.83 6.91 -4.59
CA ALA A 127 -36.17 7.11 -4.09
C ALA A 127 -37.09 7.20 -5.31
N VAL A 128 -37.93 6.20 -5.52
CA VAL A 128 -39.02 6.26 -6.48
C VAL A 128 -39.93 7.38 -5.97
N MET A 129 -39.81 8.56 -6.59
CA MET A 129 -40.77 9.66 -6.48
C MET A 129 -41.83 9.50 -7.55
#